data_AF-A0A2P7UZG9-F1
#
_entry.id   AF-A0A2P7UZG9-F1
#
_cell.length_a   1.000
_cell.length_b   1.000
_cell.length_c   1.000
_cell.angle_alpha   90.00
_cell.angle_beta   90.00
_cell.angle_gamma   90.00
#
_symmetry.space_group_name_H-M   'P 1'
#
loop_
_entity.id
_entity.type
_entity.pdbx_description
1 polymer ?
#
loop_
_entity_poly.entity_id
_entity_poly.type
_entity_poly.pdbx_seq_one_letter_code
_entity_poly.pdbx_strand_id
1 'polypeptide(L)' 'MSLFEIFYTQEQLLDRIVLLEIIVPYGDIFEGRDIGLLFDCIWDEENGLGLRLLNEEVTEVGYQDVAI' A
#
# COMPACT_ATOMS: atom_id res chain seq x y z
N MET A 1 -20.86 -1.24 -10.76
CA MET A 1 -20.91 0.21 -10.51
C MET A 1 -20.30 0.40 -9.13
N SER A 2 -18.99 0.65 -9.07
CA SER A 2 -18.30 0.90 -7.79
C SER A 2 -18.72 2.28 -7.30
N LEU A 3 -19.38 2.31 -6.14
CA LEU A 3 -19.58 3.53 -5.36
C LEU A 3 -18.25 3.80 -4.66
N PHE A 4 -17.64 4.95 -4.93
CA PHE A 4 -16.46 5.40 -4.17
C PHE A 4 -16.79 5.38 -2.68
N GLU A 5 -16.16 4.48 -1.92
CA GLU A 5 -16.33 4.37 -0.48
C GLU A 5 -15.36 5.36 0.18
N ILE A 6 -15.89 6.33 0.93
CA ILE A 6 -15.09 7.33 1.62
C ILE A 6 -14.90 6.88 3.07
N PHE A 7 -13.65 6.82 3.50
CA PHE A 7 -13.27 6.56 4.88
C PHE A 7 -12.95 7.89 5.59
N TYR A 8 -13.46 8.07 6.80
CA TYR A 8 -13.33 9.32 7.55
C TYR A 8 -12.31 9.24 8.68
N THR A 9 -11.87 8.04 9.07
CA THR A 9 -10.87 7.83 10.14
C THR A 9 -9.85 6.74 9.78
N GLN A 10 -8.73 6.73 10.50
CA GLN A 10 -7.68 5.72 10.32
C GLN A 10 -8.17 4.33 10.74
N GLU A 11 -8.96 4.22 11.81
CA GLU A 11 -9.52 2.95 12.28
C GLU A 11 -10.43 2.33 11.21
N GLN A 12 -11.28 3.15 10.59
CA GLN A 12 -12.15 2.72 9.49
C GLN A 12 -11.38 2.20 8.27
N LEU A 13 -10.19 2.72 8.01
CA LEU A 13 -9.31 2.25 6.94
C LEU A 13 -8.65 0.93 7.35
N LEU A 14 -8.12 0.86 8.57
CA LEU A 14 -7.42 -0.33 9.09
C LEU A 14 -8.32 -1.56 9.19
N ASP A 15 -9.62 -1.39 9.49
CA ASP A 15 -10.59 -2.49 9.51
C ASP A 15 -10.92 -3.05 8.11
N ARG A 16 -10.48 -2.38 7.04
CA ARG A 16 -10.85 -2.65 5.66
C ARG A 16 -9.68 -3.04 4.75
N ILE A 17 -8.47 -3.07 5.28
CA ILE A 17 -7.28 -3.51 4.59
C ILE A 17 -6.64 -4.69 5.31
N VAL A 18 -6.05 -5.60 4.56
CA VAL A 18 -5.31 -6.74 5.10
C VAL A 18 -3.93 -6.74 4.48
N LEU A 19 -2.88 -6.68 5.30
CA LEU A 19 -1.51 -6.77 4.81
C LEU A 19 -1.30 -8.14 4.14
N LEU A 20 -0.89 -8.10 2.87
CA LEU A 20 -0.64 -9.28 2.05
C LEU A 20 0.85 -9.60 1.99
N GLU A 21 1.67 -8.60 1.65
CA GLU A 21 3.11 -8.79 1.45
C GLU A 21 3.91 -7.56 1.86
N ILE A 22 5.15 -7.80 2.30
CA ILE A 22 6.17 -6.78 2.53
C ILE A 22 7.32 -7.09 1.57
N ILE A 23 7.58 -6.17 0.65
CA ILE A 23 8.67 -6.26 -0.31
C ILE A 23 9.84 -5.47 0.24
N VAL A 24 10.96 -6.15 0.45
CA VAL A 24 12.22 -5.53 0.86
C VAL A 24 13.24 -5.78 -0.24
N PRO A 25 13.46 -4.82 -1.14
CA PRO A 25 14.48 -4.91 -2.18
C PRO A 25 15.86 -5.13 -1.55
N TYR A 26 16.71 -5.88 -2.24
CA TYR A 26 18.09 -6.06 -1.82
C TYR A 26 18.80 -4.69 -1.79
N GLY A 27 19.61 -4.40 -0.77
CA GLY A 27 20.15 -3.05 -0.54
C GLY A 27 20.89 -2.45 -1.75
N ASP A 28 20.73 -1.12 -1.93
CA ASP A 28 21.34 -0.23 -2.94
C ASP A 28 20.77 -0.23 -4.37
N ILE A 29 19.65 -0.89 -4.66
CA ILE A 29 18.95 -0.70 -5.97
C ILE A 29 18.25 0.67 -6.05
N PHE A 30 17.90 1.23 -4.91
CA PHE A 30 17.18 2.49 -4.77
C PHE A 30 17.95 3.42 -3.81
N GLU A 31 17.71 4.74 -3.90
CA GLU A 31 18.38 5.77 -3.09
C GLU A 31 17.92 5.78 -1.62
N GLY A 32 18.15 4.67 -0.90
CA GLY A 32 17.79 4.52 0.50
C GLY A 32 17.16 3.17 0.84
N ARG A 33 16.57 3.10 2.04
CA ARG A 33 15.79 1.93 2.46
C ARG A 33 14.42 1.98 1.79
N ASP A 34 14.29 1.26 0.70
CA ASP A 34 13.03 1.05 -0.01
C ASP A 34 12.26 -0.12 0.61
N ILE A 35 10.96 0.07 0.86
CA ILE A 35 10.04 -0.98 1.34
C ILE A 35 8.70 -0.80 0.63
N GLY A 36 8.24 -1.86 -0.03
CA GLY A 36 6.88 -1.96 -0.56
C GLY A 36 5.96 -2.66 0.44
N LEU A 37 4.75 -2.13 0.61
CA LEU A 37 3.68 -2.75 1.40
C LEU A 37 2.47 -2.98 0.51
N LEU A 38 2.03 -4.23 0.42
CA LEU A 38 0.85 -4.63 -0.37
C LEU A 38 -0.29 -5.01 0.58
N PHE A 39 -1.48 -4.50 0.30
CA PHE A 39 -2.69 -4.79 1.05
C PHE A 39 -3.81 -5.25 0.12
N ASP A 40 -4.58 -6.24 0.54
CA ASP A 40 -5.93 -6.43 0.04
C ASP A 40 -6.85 -5.35 0.64
N CYS A 41 -7.89 -4.96 -0.09
CA CYS A 41 -8.88 -3.99 0.38
C CYS A 41 -10.29 -4.35 -0.08
N ILE A 42 -11.30 -4.02 0.73
CA ILE A 42 -12.69 -4.44 0.45
C ILE A 42 -13.36 -3.65 -0.67
N TRP A 43 -12.84 -2.46 -1.01
CA TRP A 43 -13.44 -1.56 -2.00
C TRP A 43 -12.92 -1.82 -3.41
N ASP A 44 -11.81 -2.55 -3.55
CA ASP A 44 -11.21 -2.96 -4.81
C ASP A 44 -10.46 -4.30 -4.62
N GLU A 45 -11.22 -5.40 -4.69
CA GLU A 45 -10.72 -6.77 -4.55
C GLU A 45 -9.80 -7.20 -5.71
N GLU A 46 -9.78 -6.45 -6.82
CA GLU A 46 -8.96 -6.78 -8.00
C GLU A 46 -7.58 -6.13 -7.92
N ASN A 47 -7.50 -4.87 -7.47
CA ASN A 47 -6.26 -4.10 -7.53
C ASN A 47 -5.57 -3.90 -6.17
N GLY A 48 -6.31 -4.00 -5.04
CA GLY A 48 -5.78 -3.79 -3.71
C GLY A 48 -5.22 -2.37 -3.46
N LEU A 49 -4.37 -2.24 -2.43
CA LEU A 49 -3.70 -1.00 -2.04
C LEU A 49 -2.19 -1.23 -1.92
N GLY A 50 -1.39 -0.39 -2.57
CA GLY A 50 0.07 -0.37 -2.46
C GLY A 50 0.57 0.89 -1.75
N LEU A 51 1.57 0.73 -0.88
CA LEU A 51 2.35 1.83 -0.31
C LEU A 51 3.83 1.61 -0.53
N ARG A 52 4.53 2.67 -0.93
CA ARG A 52 5.99 2.68 -1.02
C ARG A 52 6.57 3.57 0.07
N LEU A 53 7.55 3.03 0.80
CA LEU A 53 8.32 3.73 1.80
C LEU A 53 9.75 3.93 1.28
N LEU A 54 10.28 5.14 1.39
CA LEU A 54 11.69 5.43 1.20
C LEU A 54 12.23 6.10 2.45
N ASN A 55 13.18 5.45 3.12
CA ASN A 55 13.69 5.92 4.41
C ASN A 55 12.55 6.21 5.40
N GLU A 56 11.60 5.27 5.49
CA GLU A 56 10.45 5.27 6.42
C GLU A 56 9.35 6.30 6.13
N GLU A 57 9.55 7.13 5.12
CA GLU A 57 8.57 8.11 4.68
C GLU A 57 7.72 7.52 3.54
N VAL A 58 6.41 7.76 3.58
CA VAL A 58 5.50 7.37 2.49
C VAL A 58 5.78 8.25 1.27
N THR A 59 6.32 7.65 0.21
CA THR A 59 6.61 8.36 -1.04
C THR A 59 5.54 8.15 -2.10
N GLU A 60 4.84 7.02 -2.06
CA GLU A 60 3.79 6.68 -3.02
C GLU A 60 2.66 5.88 -2.39
N VAL A 61 1.43 6.15 -2.84
CA VAL A 61 0.20 5.44 -2.46
C VAL A 61 -0.62 5.24 -3.73
N GLY A 62 -1.01 4.00 -4.01
CA GLY A 62 -1.72 3.65 -5.24
C GLY A 62 -2.25 2.22 -5.20
N TYR A 63 -2.38 1.59 -6.37
CA TYR A 63 -2.65 0.15 -6.43
C TYR A 63 -1.37 -0.62 -6.09
N GLN A 64 -1.48 -1.94 -5.97
CA GLN A 64 -0.36 -2.79 -5.53
C GLN A 64 0.90 -2.69 -6.43
N ASP A 65 0.77 -2.21 -7.67
CA ASP A 65 1.89 -2.02 -8.61
C ASP A 65 2.90 -0.94 -8.19
N VAL A 66 2.50 0.06 -7.40
CA VAL A 66 3.40 1.14 -6.94
C VAL A 66 4.45 0.68 -5.94
N ALA A 67 4.24 -0.49 -5.33
CA ALA A 67 5.05 -1.04 -4.25
C ALA A 67 5.99 -2.18 -4.72
N ILE A 68 6.14 -2.37 -6.03
CA ILE A 68 7.00 -3.39 -6.67
C ILE A 68 8.21 -2.75 -7.35
#